data_AF-A0A9E2CBF8-F1
#
_entry.id   AF-A0A9E2CBF8-F1
#
_cell.length_a   1.000
_cell.length_b   1.000
_cell.length_c   1.000
_cell.angle_alpha   90.00
_cell.angle_beta   90.00
_cell.angle_gamma   90.00
#
_symmetry.space_group_name_H-M   'P 1'
#
loop_
_entity.id
_entity.type
_entity.pdbx_description
1 polymer ?
#
loop_
_entity_poly.entity_id
_entity_poly.type
_entity_poly.pdbx_seq_one_letter_code
_entity_poly.pdbx_strand_id
1 'polypeptide(L)'
;MKFGLKEKTIEQIKSVFANYPQVEEAILYGSRAMGNFKNGSDIDLTLKGGELNHSVISKISLDLDELLLPYSFDISIFKQIGNPDLVDHIKRVGVGFYEKECANSGILEEKATKHTQLAFECNMV
;
A
#
# COMPACT_ATOMS: atom_id res chain seq x y z
N MET A 1 4.70 -5.22 14.30
CA MET A 1 3.59 -4.30 13.93
C MET A 1 4.16 -3.22 13.02
N LYS A 2 3.65 -3.09 11.79
CA LYS A 2 4.06 -2.05 10.85
C LYS A 2 3.12 -0.84 11.03
N PHE A 3 3.63 0.39 10.99
CA PHE A 3 2.83 1.63 11.09
C PHE A 3 1.96 1.80 12.35
N GLY A 4 2.24 1.02 13.41
CA GLY A 4 1.36 1.00 14.59
C GLY A 4 0.01 0.32 14.35
N LEU A 5 -0.11 -0.49 13.30
CA LEU A 5 -1.31 -1.22 12.93
C LEU A 5 -1.06 -2.73 13.00
N LYS A 6 -2.14 -3.48 13.28
CA LYS A 6 -2.14 -4.94 13.13
C LYS A 6 -2.05 -5.27 11.64
N GLU A 7 -1.40 -6.39 11.33
CA GLU A 7 -1.22 -6.85 9.95
C GLU A 7 -2.57 -7.02 9.23
N LYS A 8 -3.53 -7.68 9.89
CA LYS A 8 -4.91 -7.79 9.41
C LYS A 8 -5.55 -6.42 9.07
N THR A 9 -5.31 -5.39 9.88
CA THR A 9 -5.84 -4.05 9.61
C THR A 9 -5.21 -3.45 8.36
N ILE A 10 -3.89 -3.62 8.17
CA ILE A 10 -3.18 -3.16 6.98
C ILE A 10 -3.73 -3.88 5.74
N GLU A 11 -3.93 -5.19 5.82
CA GLU A 11 -4.50 -6.00 4.74
C GLU A 11 -5.91 -5.54 4.37
N GLN A 12 -6.78 -5.29 5.35
CA GLN A 12 -8.12 -4.77 5.09
C GLN A 12 -8.10 -3.43 4.35
N ILE A 13 -7.26 -2.49 4.77
CA ILE A 13 -7.13 -1.18 4.11
C ILE A 13 -6.59 -1.35 2.69
N LYS A 14 -5.57 -2.20 2.50
CA LYS A 14 -5.02 -2.51 1.17
C LYS A 14 -6.04 -3.14 0.23
N SER A 15 -6.88 -4.04 0.76
CA SER A 15 -7.96 -4.67 -0.02
C SER A 15 -8.98 -3.67 -0.52
N VAL A 16 -9.28 -2.62 0.26
CA VAL A 16 -10.11 -1.50 -0.23
C VAL A 16 -9.43 -0.86 -1.43
N PHE A 17 -8.17 -0.43 -1.32
CA PHE A 17 -7.46 0.20 -2.44
C PHE A 17 -7.37 -0.69 -3.68
N ALA A 18 -7.20 -2.01 -3.52
CA ALA A 18 -7.16 -2.95 -4.62
C ALA A 18 -8.46 -3.02 -5.44
N ASN A 19 -9.61 -2.65 -4.85
CA ASN A 19 -10.90 -2.60 -5.56
C ASN A 19 -11.04 -1.35 -6.46
N TYR A 20 -10.13 -0.39 -6.34
CA TYR A 20 -10.15 0.86 -7.11
C TYR A 20 -9.02 0.86 -8.14
N PRO A 21 -9.29 0.53 -9.42
CA PRO A 21 -8.26 0.45 -10.44
C PRO A 21 -7.54 1.78 -10.70
N GLN A 22 -8.16 2.91 -10.31
CA GLN A 22 -7.59 4.26 -10.36
C GLN A 22 -6.49 4.50 -9.33
N VAL A 23 -6.40 3.69 -8.28
CA VAL A 23 -5.35 3.78 -7.27
C VAL A 23 -4.16 2.93 -7.73
N GLU A 24 -3.03 3.58 -7.98
CA GLU A 24 -1.77 2.91 -8.34
C GLU A 24 -0.84 2.80 -7.13
N GLU A 25 -0.81 3.82 -6.27
CA GLU A 25 0.04 3.87 -5.09
C GLU A 25 -0.71 4.59 -3.95
N ALA A 26 -0.56 4.10 -2.72
CA ALA A 26 -0.94 4.81 -1.50
C ALA A 26 0.30 5.02 -0.64
N ILE A 27 0.52 6.26 -0.22
CA ILE A 27 1.66 6.66 0.61
C ILE A 27 1.13 7.07 1.97
N LEU A 28 1.61 6.40 3.01
CA LEU A 28 1.37 6.80 4.40
C LEU A 28 2.33 7.93 4.74
N TYR A 29 1.80 9.02 5.29
CA TYR A 29 2.60 10.12 5.84
C TYR A 29 2.19 10.42 7.29
N GLY A 30 2.66 11.55 7.81
CA GLY A 30 2.28 12.00 9.15
C GLY A 30 2.88 11.16 10.28
N SER A 31 2.18 11.16 11.41
CA SER A 31 2.72 10.63 12.68
C SER A 31 3.05 9.13 12.61
N ARG A 32 2.25 8.35 11.87
CA ARG A 32 2.44 6.90 11.70
C ARG A 32 3.61 6.55 10.79
N ALA A 33 3.86 7.34 9.76
CA ALA A 33 5.02 7.20 8.90
C ALA A 33 6.33 7.50 9.66
N MET A 34 6.30 8.52 10.52
CA MET A 34 7.47 8.93 11.32
C MET A 34 7.68 8.08 12.59
N GLY A 35 6.73 7.21 12.95
CA GLY A 35 6.80 6.39 14.16
C GLY A 35 6.45 7.10 15.47
N ASN A 36 6.03 8.38 15.42
CA ASN A 36 5.68 9.20 16.58
C ASN A 36 4.15 9.23 16.86
N PHE A 37 3.43 8.19 16.46
CA PHE A 37 1.98 8.09 16.59
C PHE A 37 1.55 7.74 18.04
N LYS A 38 0.33 8.13 18.40
CA LYS A 38 -0.34 7.72 19.65
C LYS A 38 -1.36 6.63 19.34
N ASN A 39 -1.80 5.90 20.37
CA ASN A 39 -2.94 5.00 20.24
C ASN A 39 -4.18 5.82 19.82
N GLY A 40 -4.72 5.52 18.64
CA GLY A 40 -5.84 6.25 18.04
C GLY A 40 -5.47 7.41 17.12
N SER A 41 -4.18 7.63 16.82
CA SER A 41 -3.81 8.62 15.79
C SER A 41 -4.45 8.31 14.45
N ASP A 42 -4.79 9.36 13.71
CA ASP A 42 -5.35 9.23 12.35
C ASP A 42 -4.37 8.52 11.41
N ILE A 43 -4.91 7.97 10.33
CA ILE A 43 -4.16 7.33 9.26
C ILE A 43 -4.16 8.27 8.06
N ASP A 44 -3.07 9.03 7.93
CA ASP A 44 -2.88 10.00 6.85
C ASP A 44 -2.32 9.31 5.59
N LEU A 45 -3.12 9.23 4.54
CA LEU A 45 -2.77 8.58 3.28
C LEU A 45 -2.97 9.52 2.10
N THR A 46 -1.99 9.54 1.21
CA THR A 46 -2.13 10.22 -0.08
C THR A 46 -2.06 9.20 -1.20
N LEU A 47 -3.00 9.31 -2.12
CA LEU A 47 -3.17 8.38 -3.23
C LEU A 47 -2.59 8.99 -4.51
N LYS A 48 -1.92 8.15 -5.29
CA LYS A 48 -1.49 8.45 -6.64
C LYS A 48 -2.13 7.47 -7.61
N GLY A 49 -2.40 7.99 -8.81
CA GLY A 49 -2.88 7.24 -9.95
C GLY A 49 -3.24 8.15 -11.11
N GLY A 50 -3.62 7.54 -12.24
CA GLY A 50 -4.06 8.26 -13.45
C GLY A 50 -5.37 9.03 -13.26
N GLU A 51 -6.42 8.33 -12.83
CA GLU A 51 -7.82 8.80 -12.90
C GLU A 51 -8.46 9.08 -11.53
N LEU A 52 -7.66 9.54 -10.56
CA LEU A 52 -8.17 9.90 -9.24
C LEU A 52 -8.91 11.24 -9.26
N ASN A 53 -10.13 11.25 -8.73
CA ASN A 53 -10.95 12.44 -8.55
C ASN A 53 -11.70 12.39 -7.22
N HIS A 54 -12.30 13.51 -6.81
CA HIS A 54 -13.01 13.60 -5.52
C HIS A 54 -14.11 12.55 -5.36
N SER A 55 -14.84 12.19 -6.41
CA SER A 55 -15.87 11.16 -6.33
C SER A 55 -15.29 9.78 -6.04
N VAL A 56 -14.11 9.45 -6.58
CA VAL A 56 -13.39 8.21 -6.26
C VAL A 56 -12.90 8.23 -4.81
N ILE A 57 -12.33 9.35 -4.35
CA ILE A 57 -11.90 9.50 -2.95
C ILE A 57 -13.06 9.33 -1.98
N SER A 58 -14.21 9.97 -2.25
CA SER A 58 -15.39 9.83 -1.38
C SER A 58 -15.86 8.38 -1.27
N LYS A 59 -15.82 7.61 -2.37
CA LYS A 59 -16.16 6.17 -2.32
C LYS A 59 -15.15 5.38 -1.51
N ILE A 60 -13.85 5.62 -1.73
CA ILE A 60 -12.78 4.98 -0.94
C ILE A 60 -12.95 5.29 0.55
N SER A 61 -13.22 6.54 0.92
CA SER A 61 -13.45 6.93 2.32
C SER A 61 -14.64 6.19 2.93
N LEU A 62 -15.75 6.05 2.19
CA LEU A 62 -16.91 5.28 2.65
C LEU A 62 -16.56 3.80 2.87
N ASP A 63 -15.88 3.16 1.91
CA ASP A 63 -15.48 1.75 2.04
C ASP A 63 -14.49 1.52 3.20
N LEU A 64 -13.61 2.51 3.49
CA LEU A 64 -12.72 2.47 4.64
C LEU A 64 -13.48 2.59 5.96
N ASP A 65 -14.50 3.47 6.02
CA ASP A 65 -15.36 3.61 7.20
C ASP A 65 -16.18 2.32 7.46
N GLU A 66 -16.59 1.62 6.40
CA GLU A 66 -17.28 0.31 6.50
C GLU A 66 -16.40 -0.81 7.09
N LEU A 67 -15.07 -0.63 7.15
CA LEU A 67 -14.20 -1.56 7.87
C LEU A 67 -14.39 -1.51 9.39
N LEU A 68 -15.09 -0.49 9.91
CA LEU A 68 -15.37 -0.28 11.34
C LEU A 68 -14.11 -0.34 12.21
N LEU A 69 -13.01 0.20 11.67
CA LEU A 69 -11.73 0.27 12.36
C LEU A 69 -11.74 1.42 13.38
N PRO A 70 -11.00 1.32 14.50
CA PRO A 70 -10.99 2.34 15.56
C PRO A 70 -10.09 3.53 15.20
N TYR A 71 -9.96 3.87 13.92
CA TYR A 71 -9.06 4.89 13.40
C TYR A 71 -9.80 5.76 12.39
N SER A 72 -9.52 7.05 12.38
CA SER A 72 -9.95 7.94 11.31
C SER A 72 -8.98 7.87 10.13
N PHE A 73 -9.49 8.06 8.92
CA PHE A 73 -8.70 8.09 7.69
C PHE A 73 -8.72 9.50 7.10
N ASP A 74 -7.54 10.09 6.87
CA ASP A 74 -7.40 11.29 6.05
C ASP A 74 -6.84 10.88 4.68
N ILE A 75 -7.67 11.01 3.64
CA ILE A 75 -7.34 10.57 2.28
C ILE A 75 -7.25 11.77 1.35
N SER A 76 -6.09 11.95 0.71
CA SER A 76 -5.84 13.01 -0.27
C SER A 76 -5.37 12.48 -1.62
N ILE A 77 -5.50 13.29 -2.68
CA ILE A 77 -4.91 12.99 -4.00
C ILE A 77 -3.58 13.74 -4.11
N PHE A 78 -2.47 13.02 -4.24
CA PHE A 78 -1.13 13.61 -4.21
C PHE A 78 -0.94 14.74 -5.23
N LYS A 79 -1.46 14.56 -6.46
CA LYS A 79 -1.38 15.54 -7.55
C LYS A 79 -2.20 16.82 -7.30
N GLN A 80 -3.17 16.78 -6.39
CA GLN A 80 -4.06 17.91 -6.08
C GLN A 80 -3.65 18.65 -4.81
N ILE A 81 -2.58 18.22 -4.13
CA ILE A 81 -2.05 18.93 -2.96
C ILE A 81 -1.38 20.23 -3.43
N GLY A 82 -2.07 21.36 -3.20
CA GLY A 82 -1.58 22.68 -3.57
C GLY A 82 -0.52 23.27 -2.64
N ASN A 83 -0.26 22.64 -1.48
CA ASN A 83 0.74 23.11 -0.52
C ASN A 83 2.11 22.44 -0.81
N PRO A 84 3.11 23.18 -1.33
CA PRO A 84 4.42 22.62 -1.67
C PRO A 84 5.19 22.08 -0.46
N ASP A 85 5.09 22.74 0.70
CA ASP A 85 5.77 22.27 1.93
C ASP A 85 5.22 20.92 2.39
N LEU A 86 3.90 20.72 2.24
CA LEU A 86 3.26 19.44 2.53
C LEU A 86 3.69 18.36 1.53
N VAL A 87 3.73 18.68 0.23
CA VAL A 87 4.22 17.76 -0.80
C VAL A 87 5.65 17.33 -0.51
N ASP A 88 6.54 18.26 -0.16
CA ASP A 88 7.94 17.94 0.13
C ASP A 88 8.11 17.18 1.43
N HIS A 89 7.26 17.46 2.44
CA HIS A 89 7.18 16.63 3.63
C HIS A 89 6.80 15.19 3.29
N ILE A 90 5.72 14.99 2.51
CA ILE A 90 5.28 13.66 2.07
C ILE A 90 6.38 12.96 1.28
N LYS A 91 7.07 13.63 0.36
CA LYS A 91 8.19 13.03 -0.38
C LYS A 91 9.33 12.60 0.53
N ARG A 92 9.60 13.36 1.60
CA ARG A 92 10.73 13.11 2.51
C ARG A 92 10.44 12.00 3.53
N VAL A 93 9.24 11.97 4.09
CA VAL A 93 8.90 11.05 5.20
C VAL A 93 7.88 9.99 4.82
N GLY A 94 7.25 10.11 3.65
CA GLY A 94 6.22 9.20 3.20
C GLY A 94 6.75 7.79 3.03
N VAL A 95 5.94 6.81 3.43
CA VAL A 95 6.26 5.39 3.32
C VAL A 95 5.21 4.71 2.45
N GLY A 96 5.65 3.93 1.47
CA GLY A 96 4.77 3.13 0.62
C GLY A 96 3.87 2.22 1.47
N PHE A 97 2.57 2.47 1.38
CA PHE A 97 1.55 1.72 2.11
C PHE A 97 0.91 0.66 1.21
N TYR A 98 0.55 1.04 -0.02
CA TYR A 98 0.00 0.17 -1.05
C TYR A 98 0.66 0.52 -2.39
N GLU A 99 0.91 -0.49 -3.19
CA GLU A 99 1.32 -0.35 -4.58
C GLU A 99 0.53 -1.39 -5.36
N LYS A 100 -0.12 -0.95 -6.43
CA LYS A 100 -0.84 -1.85 -7.33
C LYS A 100 0.19 -2.72 -7.99
N GLU A 101 0.00 -4.03 -7.92
CA GLU A 101 0.84 -4.97 -8.65
C GLU A 101 0.67 -4.68 -10.14
N CYS A 102 1.68 -4.01 -10.72
CA CYS A 102 1.78 -3.93 -12.16
C CYS A 102 2.03 -5.36 -12.64
N ALA A 103 1.14 -5.89 -13.48
CA ALA A 103 1.28 -7.22 -14.04
C ALA A 103 2.55 -7.29 -14.92
N ASN A 104 3.71 -7.49 -14.29
CA ASN A 104 4.92 -7.91 -14.97
C ASN A 104 4.71 -9.38 -15.38
N SER A 105 4.31 -9.56 -16.63
CA SER A 105 4.48 -10.84 -17.31
C SER A 105 5.99 -11.07 -17.50
N GLY A 106 6.54 -12.05 -16.76
CA GLY A 106 7.96 -12.44 -16.75
C GLY A 106 8.76 -11.64 -15.70
N ILE A 107 9.37 -12.22 -14.68
CA ILE A 107 10.20 -13.43 -14.63
C ILE A 107 9.96 -14.14 -13.28
N LEU A 108 9.83 -15.47 -13.35
CA LEU A 108 9.88 -16.38 -12.22
C LEU A 108 11.25 -16.27 -11.54
N GLU A 109 11.31 -15.87 -10.27
CA GLU A 109 12.42 -16.28 -9.39
C GLU A 109 11.98 -17.47 -8.54
N GLU A 110 12.10 -18.65 -9.14
CA GLU A 110 12.48 -19.85 -8.37
C GLU A 110 13.87 -19.64 -7.79
N LYS A 111 14.00 -19.23 -6.52
CA LYS A 111 15.17 -19.60 -5.69
C LYS A 111 14.81 -19.67 -4.21
N ALA A 112 14.55 -20.89 -3.72
CA ALA A 112 15.31 -21.47 -2.60
C ALA A 112 14.65 -22.76 -2.05
N THR A 113 14.77 -23.87 -2.78
CA THR A 113 14.82 -25.20 -2.13
C THR A 113 16.00 -25.97 -2.71
N LYS A 114 17.21 -25.66 -2.23
CA LYS A 114 18.33 -26.60 -2.37
C LYS A 114 18.17 -27.67 -1.29
N HIS A 115 17.52 -28.77 -1.64
CA HIS A 115 17.67 -30.03 -0.92
C HIS A 115 17.71 -31.18 -1.94
N THR A 116 18.93 -31.57 -2.28
CA THR A 116 19.42 -32.97 -2.23
C THR A 116 18.94 -33.99 -3.28
N GLN A 117 19.94 -34.70 -3.84
CA GLN A 117 19.95 -36.01 -4.51
C GLN A 117 19.53 -36.04 -6.01
N LEU A 118 20.48 -36.10 -6.95
CA LEU A 118 21.16 -37.30 -7.49
C LEU A 118 20.19 -38.38 -8.02
N ALA A 119 20.10 -38.47 -9.35
CA ALA A 119 20.23 -39.69 -10.16
C ALA A 119 19.68 -39.41 -11.56
N PHE A 120 20.46 -39.65 -12.62
CA PHE A 120 20.04 -40.24 -13.90
C PHE A 120 21.20 -40.13 -14.90
N GLU A 121 22.23 -40.95 -14.70
CA GLU A 121 23.00 -41.46 -15.84
C GLU A 121 22.34 -42.78 -16.26
N CYS A 122 21.62 -42.75 -17.38
CA CYS A 122 21.29 -43.92 -18.17
C CYS A 122 21.07 -43.45 -19.61
N ASN A 123 22.15 -43.39 -20.40
CA ASN A 123 22.06 -43.19 -21.83
C ASN A 123 22.21 -44.57 -22.49
N MET A 124 21.06 -45.18 -22.83
CA MET A 124 20.97 -46.13 -23.93
C MET A 124 20.68 -45.32 -25.19
N VAL A 125 21.67 -45.13 -26.07
CA VAL A 125 21.71 -45.58 -27.48
C VAL A 125 23.11 -45.37 -28.02
#